data_AF-A0A8S1EJY6-F1
#
_entry.id   AF-A0A8S1EJY6-F1
#
_cell.length_a   1.000
_cell.length_b   1.000
_cell.length_c   1.000
_cell.angle_alpha   90.00
_cell.angle_beta   90.00
_cell.angle_gamma   90.00
#
_symmetry.space_group_name_H-M   'P 1'
#
loop_
_entity.id
_entity.type
_entity.pdbx_description
1 polymer ?
#
loop_
_entity_poly.entity_id
_entity_poly.type
_entity_poly.pdbx_seq_one_letter_code
_entity_poly.pdbx_strand_id
1 'polypeptide(L)'
;MAKLLNGVKVVELSGLAPVPHCGLVLADFGAQVTVVEKKEFQTIEQRLNRGKDLVLLDLKDPTDLKKVQDMCKVSDVLLDPYRPGILEKIGLDPLKLLQQNERLIICRITGYGQTGRMRSEAGHDINYVSLSGMLPIFSGAESSRPWPPVNMLADFAGGGLTAAFGIVSALHARSQNGGKGCVIDCSMTEGISYLGAFVQHYYDQSHMFTDKYGIFTGECPLYRTYKTKDDKFIAVGALEPKFHQNMFRVLGFDGSDIFDDPEKLVRQMEQIFLTRTRDEWWQIFEGKDCCVTPVLNMDEVGEFGLHKDRRSFQKSEVYGGTWIAKPAPRILTIDDLRSKSSKL
;
A
#
# COMPACT_ATOMS: atom_id res chain seq x y z
N MET A 1 -7.84 -19.54 3.71
CA MET A 1 -7.17 -18.81 2.62
C MET A 1 -6.04 -19.67 2.12
N ALA A 2 -5.79 -19.74 0.81
CA ALA A 2 -4.66 -20.52 0.29
C ALA A 2 -3.36 -19.99 0.92
N LYS A 3 -2.62 -20.85 1.62
CA LYS A 3 -1.34 -20.50 2.25
C LYS A 3 -0.24 -20.62 1.20
N LEU A 4 -0.14 -19.63 0.32
CA LEU A 4 0.77 -19.63 -0.82
C LEU A 4 2.26 -19.68 -0.42
N LEU A 5 2.58 -19.20 0.78
CA LEU A 5 3.94 -19.17 1.31
C LEU A 5 4.15 -20.20 2.44
N ASN A 6 3.31 -21.24 2.51
CA ASN A 6 3.47 -22.29 3.50
C ASN A 6 4.85 -22.95 3.39
N GLY A 7 5.55 -23.02 4.52
CA GLY A 7 6.92 -23.55 4.59
C GLY A 7 8.03 -22.53 4.37
N VAL A 8 7.70 -21.29 3.97
CA VAL A 8 8.66 -20.18 3.91
C VAL A 8 8.93 -19.66 5.32
N LYS A 9 10.20 -19.64 5.75
CA LYS A 9 10.64 -19.11 7.05
C LYS A 9 11.29 -17.75 6.91
N VAL A 10 10.81 -16.77 7.66
CA VAL A 10 11.27 -15.38 7.61
C VAL A 10 11.76 -14.95 8.99
N VAL A 11 13.00 -14.46 9.05
CA VAL A 11 13.52 -13.73 10.20
C VAL A 11 13.30 -12.25 9.93
N GLU A 12 12.55 -11.58 10.79
CA GLU A 12 12.30 -10.14 10.71
C GLU A 12 13.05 -9.45 11.84
N LEU A 13 14.06 -8.63 11.53
CA LEU A 13 14.66 -7.78 12.57
C LEU A 13 13.68 -6.63 12.85
N SER A 14 13.42 -6.37 14.14
CA SER A 14 12.44 -5.36 14.53
C SER A 14 12.79 -3.99 13.95
N GLY A 15 11.78 -3.38 13.34
CA GLY A 15 11.86 -2.11 12.65
C GLY A 15 10.53 -1.36 12.71
N LEU A 16 10.36 -0.38 11.83
CA LEU A 16 9.15 0.44 11.72
C LEU A 16 8.52 0.27 10.34
N ALA A 17 7.22 0.59 10.28
CA ALA A 17 6.36 0.73 9.10
C ALA A 17 6.65 -0.22 7.90
N PRO A 18 7.58 0.06 6.97
CA PRO A 18 7.83 -0.79 5.80
C PRO A 18 8.15 -2.25 6.14
N VAL A 19 9.01 -2.50 7.14
CA VAL A 19 9.49 -3.85 7.44
C VAL A 19 8.43 -4.69 8.14
N PRO A 20 7.77 -4.20 9.21
CA PRO A 20 6.62 -4.89 9.78
C PRO A 20 5.48 -5.10 8.78
N HIS A 21 5.25 -4.15 7.86
CA HIS A 21 4.26 -4.35 6.79
C HIS A 21 4.67 -5.46 5.80
N CYS A 22 5.93 -5.49 5.36
CA CYS A 22 6.44 -6.57 4.51
C CYS A 22 6.26 -7.94 5.17
N GLY A 23 6.68 -8.08 6.43
CA GLY A 23 6.48 -9.31 7.19
C GLY A 23 5.01 -9.66 7.39
N LEU A 24 4.14 -8.66 7.58
CA LEU A 24 2.70 -8.87 7.70
C LEU A 24 2.12 -9.47 6.41
N VAL A 25 2.46 -8.90 5.26
CA VAL A 25 2.03 -9.42 3.96
C VAL A 25 2.48 -10.87 3.79
N LEU A 26 3.75 -11.19 4.08
CA LEU A 26 4.25 -12.56 3.97
C LEU A 26 3.52 -13.52 4.92
N ALA A 27 3.30 -13.12 6.17
CA ALA A 27 2.57 -13.92 7.17
C ALA A 27 1.10 -14.15 6.77
N ASP A 28 0.43 -13.11 6.29
CA ASP A 28 -0.96 -13.15 5.83
C ASP A 28 -1.14 -14.14 4.64
N PHE A 29 -0.08 -14.38 3.86
CA PHE A 29 -0.03 -15.40 2.79
C PHE A 29 0.58 -16.75 3.21
N GLY A 30 0.87 -16.94 4.50
CA GLY A 30 1.20 -18.23 5.10
C GLY A 30 2.68 -18.49 5.38
N ALA A 31 3.55 -17.49 5.25
CA ALA A 31 4.94 -17.62 5.70
C ALA A 31 5.00 -17.67 7.24
N GLN A 32 5.96 -18.41 7.79
CA GLN A 32 6.28 -18.36 9.20
C GLN A 32 7.25 -17.21 9.45
N VAL A 33 6.75 -16.11 10.02
CA VAL A 33 7.54 -14.91 10.30
C VAL A 33 7.87 -14.84 11.79
N THR A 34 9.16 -14.78 12.11
CA THR A 34 9.66 -14.61 13.47
C THR A 34 10.33 -13.24 13.60
N VAL A 35 9.71 -12.36 14.39
CA VAL A 35 10.22 -11.03 14.71
C VAL A 35 11.26 -11.15 15.82
N VAL A 36 12.46 -10.65 15.57
CA VAL A 36 13.53 -10.51 16.55
C VAL A 36 13.49 -9.09 17.09
N GLU A 37 13.01 -8.95 18.32
CA GLU A 37 12.87 -7.66 18.98
C GLU A 37 13.79 -7.54 20.19
N LYS A 38 14.32 -6.34 20.41
CA LYS A 38 15.12 -6.09 21.61
C LYS A 38 14.19 -5.93 22.81
N LYS A 39 14.55 -6.56 23.94
CA LYS A 39 13.79 -6.56 25.20
C LYS A 39 13.28 -5.18 25.66
N GLU A 40 14.03 -4.12 25.37
CA GLU A 40 13.77 -2.75 25.83
C GLU A 40 12.80 -1.96 24.90
N PHE A 41 12.48 -2.46 23.71
CA PHE A 41 11.68 -1.74 22.70
C PHE A 41 10.18 -2.02 22.72
N GLN A 42 9.69 -2.75 23.73
CA GLN A 42 8.26 -3.03 23.93
C GLN A 42 7.39 -1.76 24.13
N THR A 43 7.98 -0.57 24.18
CA THR A 43 7.27 0.71 24.30
C THR A 43 6.70 1.23 22.98
N ILE A 44 7.12 0.69 21.82
CA ILE A 44 6.57 1.05 20.52
C ILE A 44 5.47 0.05 20.17
N GLU A 45 4.25 0.53 19.95
CA GLU A 45 3.10 -0.32 19.64
C GLU A 45 3.21 -0.94 18.23
N GLN A 46 3.47 -2.24 18.14
CA GLN A 46 3.66 -2.97 16.89
C GLN A 46 2.39 -3.70 16.43
N ARG A 47 1.35 -2.94 16.02
CA ARG A 47 0.06 -3.51 15.58
C ARG A 47 0.12 -4.36 14.31
N LEU A 48 1.22 -4.28 13.55
CA LEU A 48 1.44 -5.07 12.34
C LEU A 48 2.03 -6.47 12.61
N ASN A 49 2.20 -6.85 13.89
CA ASN A 49 2.72 -8.17 14.27
C ASN A 49 1.68 -9.30 14.29
N ARG A 50 0.43 -9.04 13.86
CA ARG A 50 -0.58 -10.10 13.77
C ARG A 50 -0.08 -11.25 12.89
N GLY A 51 -0.27 -12.49 13.33
CA GLY A 51 0.14 -13.68 12.58
C GLY A 51 1.65 -13.98 12.58
N LYS A 52 2.45 -13.23 13.35
CA LYS A 52 3.90 -13.45 13.50
C LYS A 52 4.25 -13.97 14.89
N ASP A 53 5.35 -14.71 14.97
CA ASP A 53 5.99 -15.09 16.22
C ASP A 53 6.95 -13.98 16.69
N LEU A 54 7.09 -13.80 18.00
CA LEU A 54 8.00 -12.80 18.58
C LEU A 54 9.04 -13.49 19.47
N VAL A 55 10.32 -13.15 19.27
CA VAL A 55 11.43 -13.55 20.15
C VAL A 55 12.20 -12.33 20.63
N LEU A 56 12.48 -12.31 21.94
CA LEU A 56 13.19 -11.21 22.57
C LEU A 56 14.68 -11.52 22.69
N LEU A 57 15.49 -10.89 21.83
CA LEU A 57 16.95 -11.11 21.75
C LEU A 57 17.68 -9.77 21.72
N ASP A 58 18.76 -9.62 22.48
CA ASP A 58 19.63 -8.44 22.38
C ASP A 58 20.76 -8.71 21.39
N LEU A 59 20.74 -8.07 20.23
CA LEU A 59 21.77 -8.24 19.20
C LEU A 59 23.16 -7.73 19.64
N LYS A 60 23.27 -7.05 20.79
CA LYS A 60 24.55 -6.69 21.41
C LYS A 60 25.15 -7.81 22.24
N ASP A 61 24.35 -8.77 22.71
CA ASP A 61 24.82 -9.96 23.41
C ASP A 61 25.30 -10.98 22.36
N PRO A 62 26.57 -11.40 22.36
CA PRO A 62 27.10 -12.38 21.42
C PRO A 62 26.32 -13.71 21.40
N THR A 63 25.74 -14.11 22.53
CA THR A 63 24.94 -15.34 22.65
C THR A 63 23.62 -15.22 21.90
N ASP A 64 22.95 -14.07 22.03
CA ASP A 64 21.68 -13.80 21.35
C ASP A 64 21.90 -13.53 19.86
N LEU A 65 22.96 -12.79 19.50
CA LEU A 65 23.39 -12.63 18.10
C LEU A 65 23.65 -13.98 17.44
N LYS A 66 24.30 -14.90 18.16
CA LYS A 66 24.56 -16.26 17.65
C LYS A 66 23.27 -17.02 17.35
N LYS A 67 22.24 -16.89 18.20
CA LYS A 67 20.91 -17.48 17.94
C LYS A 67 20.30 -16.94 16.64
N VAL A 68 20.38 -15.63 16.40
CA VAL A 68 19.87 -15.02 15.16
C VAL A 68 20.63 -15.51 13.93
N GLN A 69 21.96 -15.61 14.01
CA GLN A 69 22.77 -16.21 12.94
C GLN A 69 22.34 -17.65 12.66
N ASP A 70 22.10 -18.44 13.71
CA ASP A 70 21.66 -19.84 13.56
C ASP A 70 20.22 -19.95 13.02
N MET A 71 19.33 -19.00 13.34
CA MET A 71 18.02 -18.88 12.68
C MET A 71 18.17 -18.59 11.18
N CYS A 72 19.06 -17.68 10.79
CA CYS A 72 19.32 -17.35 9.38
C CYS A 72 19.85 -18.55 8.58
N LYS A 73 20.56 -19.50 9.20
CA LYS A 73 21.06 -20.71 8.51
C LYS A 73 19.96 -21.62 7.97
N VAL A 74 18.78 -21.59 8.61
CA VAL A 74 17.65 -22.47 8.29
C VAL A 74 16.43 -21.71 7.79
N SER A 75 16.57 -20.40 7.57
CA SER A 75 15.50 -19.53 7.09
C SER A 75 15.62 -19.26 5.60
N ASP A 76 14.52 -18.86 4.99
CA ASP A 76 14.46 -18.49 3.58
C ASP A 76 14.72 -17.01 3.37
N VAL A 77 14.28 -16.18 4.32
CA VAL A 77 14.32 -14.72 4.20
C VAL A 77 14.82 -14.08 5.50
N LEU A 78 15.65 -13.05 5.37
CA LEU A 78 15.98 -12.09 6.43
C LEU A 78 15.49 -10.70 6.00
N LEU A 79 14.70 -10.03 6.84
CA LEU A 79 14.31 -8.63 6.66
C LEU A 79 15.21 -7.71 7.50
N ASP A 80 15.94 -6.83 6.83
CA ASP A 80 16.82 -5.83 7.42
C ASP A 80 16.18 -4.42 7.35
N PRO A 81 15.78 -3.84 8.49
CA PRO A 81 15.18 -2.50 8.55
C PRO A 81 16.21 -1.38 8.74
N TYR A 82 17.49 -1.71 8.89
CA TYR A 82 18.47 -0.76 9.38
C TYR A 82 19.11 0.07 8.26
N ARG A 83 19.73 1.17 8.67
CA ARG A 83 20.55 1.97 7.75
C ARG A 83 21.67 1.12 7.15
N PRO A 84 22.10 1.41 5.91
CA PRO A 84 23.22 0.74 5.28
C PRO A 84 24.47 0.67 6.18
N GLY A 85 25.05 -0.51 6.30
CA GLY A 85 26.23 -0.78 7.13
C GLY A 85 25.93 -1.20 8.58
N ILE A 86 24.70 -1.02 9.08
CA ILE A 86 24.36 -1.41 10.45
C ILE A 86 24.32 -2.93 10.60
N LEU A 87 23.70 -3.64 9.64
CA LEU A 87 23.60 -5.10 9.66
C LEU A 87 24.98 -5.77 9.73
N GLU A 88 25.93 -5.24 8.96
CA GLU A 88 27.34 -5.65 8.97
C GLU A 88 27.98 -5.37 10.33
N LYS A 89 27.79 -4.15 10.87
CA LYS A 89 28.37 -3.72 12.15
C LYS A 89 27.88 -4.55 13.34
N ILE A 90 26.64 -5.03 13.30
CA ILE A 90 26.06 -5.89 14.35
C ILE A 90 26.37 -7.38 14.16
N GLY A 91 27.18 -7.74 13.16
CA GLY A 91 27.65 -9.12 12.96
C GLY A 91 26.72 -10.02 12.13
N LEU A 92 25.80 -9.42 11.37
CA LEU A 92 24.89 -10.09 10.42
C LEU A 92 25.27 -9.75 8.96
N ASP A 93 26.56 -9.69 8.67
CA ASP A 93 27.09 -9.36 7.34
C ASP A 93 26.47 -10.21 6.22
N PRO A 94 25.88 -9.60 5.16
CA PRO A 94 25.20 -10.35 4.10
C PRO A 94 26.05 -11.40 3.41
N LEU A 95 27.33 -11.11 3.14
CA LEU A 95 28.23 -12.04 2.46
C LEU A 95 28.48 -13.27 3.33
N LYS A 96 28.75 -13.07 4.62
CA LYS A 96 28.96 -14.16 5.58
C LYS A 96 27.69 -15.00 5.77
N LEU A 97 26.52 -14.36 5.83
CA LEU A 97 25.24 -15.07 5.95
C LEU A 97 24.96 -15.92 4.70
N LEU A 98 25.20 -15.40 3.50
CA LEU A 98 25.03 -16.15 2.25
C LEU A 98 26.04 -17.30 2.11
N GLN A 99 27.27 -17.15 2.62
CA GLN A 99 28.23 -18.27 2.67
C GLN A 99 27.78 -19.39 3.61
N GLN A 100 27.04 -19.07 4.68
CA GLN A 100 26.51 -20.06 5.62
C GLN A 100 25.19 -20.67 5.15
N ASN A 101 24.40 -19.91 4.40
CA ASN A 101 23.15 -20.34 3.79
C ASN A 101 23.01 -19.70 2.39
N GLU A 102 23.49 -20.40 1.37
CA GLU A 102 23.44 -19.93 -0.02
C GLU A 102 22.01 -19.75 -0.54
N ARG A 103 21.00 -20.27 0.17
CA ARG A 103 19.58 -20.17 -0.18
C ARG A 103 18.92 -18.91 0.40
N LEU A 104 19.58 -18.22 1.32
CA LEU A 104 19.00 -17.08 2.05
C LEU A 104 18.73 -15.91 1.11
N ILE A 105 17.55 -15.30 1.25
CA ILE A 105 17.22 -14.02 0.63
C ILE A 105 17.31 -12.94 1.70
N ILE A 106 18.17 -11.95 1.52
CA ILE A 106 18.33 -10.83 2.46
C ILE A 106 17.67 -9.61 1.83
N CYS A 107 16.51 -9.20 2.35
CA CYS A 107 15.82 -8.01 1.88
C CYS A 107 16.11 -6.83 2.81
N ARG A 108 16.80 -5.82 2.27
CA ARG A 108 17.19 -4.61 2.99
C ARG A 108 16.26 -3.50 2.56
N ILE A 109 15.45 -3.00 3.49
CA ILE A 109 14.39 -2.04 3.17
C ILE A 109 14.79 -0.69 3.78
N THR A 110 15.16 0.27 2.93
CA THR A 110 15.68 1.58 3.36
C THR A 110 15.04 2.72 2.56
N GLY A 111 15.15 3.94 3.08
CA GLY A 111 14.63 5.13 2.40
C GLY A 111 15.27 5.42 1.05
N TYR A 112 16.60 5.41 1.01
CA TYR A 112 17.41 5.89 -0.12
C TYR A 112 18.23 4.79 -0.81
N GLY A 113 18.08 3.52 -0.42
CA GLY A 113 18.88 2.39 -0.93
C GLY A 113 20.19 2.14 -0.17
N GLN A 114 20.94 1.10 -0.56
CA GLN A 114 22.23 0.74 0.09
C GLN A 114 23.43 1.56 -0.40
N THR A 115 23.28 2.27 -1.53
CA THR A 115 24.36 3.02 -2.19
C THR A 115 23.98 4.48 -2.46
N GLY A 116 24.93 5.29 -2.94
CA GLY A 116 24.70 6.70 -3.24
C GLY A 116 24.92 7.64 -2.06
N ARG A 117 24.90 8.96 -2.34
CA ARG A 117 25.28 10.01 -1.37
C ARG A 117 24.35 10.08 -0.15
N MET A 118 23.05 9.79 -0.35
CA MET A 118 22.03 9.90 0.69
C MET A 118 21.85 8.62 1.51
N ARG A 119 22.59 7.54 1.21
CA ARG A 119 22.40 6.22 1.84
C ARG A 119 22.44 6.24 3.38
N SER A 120 23.22 7.16 3.95
CA SER A 120 23.39 7.28 5.41
C SER A 120 22.47 8.33 6.05
N GLU A 121 21.76 9.11 5.24
CA GLU A 121 20.91 10.20 5.71
C GLU A 121 19.65 9.69 6.41
N ALA A 122 19.13 10.51 7.33
CA ALA A 122 17.85 10.23 7.95
C ALA A 122 16.71 10.63 7.00
N GLY A 123 15.54 10.03 7.19
CA GLY A 123 14.33 10.42 6.51
C GLY A 123 13.13 9.66 7.03
N HIS A 124 11.95 10.10 6.59
CA HIS A 124 10.69 9.39 6.72
C HIS A 124 9.98 9.41 5.36
N ASP A 125 8.84 8.73 5.27
CA ASP A 125 8.01 8.62 4.06
C ASP A 125 8.00 9.89 3.21
N ILE A 126 7.59 11.03 3.77
CA ILE A 126 7.49 12.31 3.05
C ILE A 126 8.81 12.73 2.37
N ASN A 127 9.97 12.46 2.98
CA ASN A 127 11.27 12.79 2.38
C ASN A 127 11.50 11.94 1.13
N TYR A 128 11.21 10.65 1.21
CA TYR A 128 11.36 9.71 0.08
C TYR A 128 10.37 10.04 -1.05
N VAL A 129 9.10 10.29 -0.71
CA VAL A 129 8.08 10.69 -1.69
C VAL A 129 8.45 12.03 -2.35
N SER A 130 8.99 12.99 -1.59
CA SER A 130 9.39 14.30 -2.13
C SER A 130 10.47 14.21 -3.22
N LEU A 131 11.33 13.19 -3.17
CA LEU A 131 12.39 12.96 -4.16
C LEU A 131 11.95 12.12 -5.37
N SER A 132 10.75 11.52 -5.32
CA SER A 132 10.21 10.72 -6.43
C SER A 132 9.63 11.58 -7.57
N GLY A 133 9.42 12.88 -7.33
CA GLY A 133 8.68 13.76 -8.23
C GLY A 133 7.15 13.62 -8.13
N MET A 134 6.64 12.65 -7.35
CA MET A 134 5.19 12.34 -7.30
C MET A 134 4.42 13.16 -6.25
N LEU A 135 5.08 13.73 -5.24
CA LEU A 135 4.37 14.43 -4.14
C LEU A 135 3.45 15.57 -4.64
N PRO A 136 3.87 16.44 -5.58
CA PRO A 136 2.98 17.48 -6.11
C PRO A 136 1.78 16.88 -6.86
N ILE A 137 1.98 15.79 -7.61
CA ILE A 137 0.93 15.11 -8.38
C ILE A 137 -0.17 14.59 -7.46
N PHE A 138 0.20 13.93 -6.35
CA PHE A 138 -0.77 13.40 -5.39
C PHE A 138 -1.54 14.48 -4.62
N SER A 139 -0.96 15.68 -4.48
CA SER A 139 -1.54 16.74 -3.68
C SER A 139 -2.66 17.50 -4.39
N GLY A 140 -2.72 17.40 -5.73
CA GLY A 140 -3.66 18.11 -6.58
C GLY A 140 -3.20 19.51 -6.99
N ALA A 141 -3.76 20.03 -8.08
CA ALA A 141 -3.32 21.28 -8.71
C ALA A 141 -3.58 22.54 -7.88
N GLU A 142 -4.70 22.60 -7.14
CA GLU A 142 -5.08 23.75 -6.30
C GLU A 142 -4.61 23.59 -4.84
N SER A 143 -3.72 22.63 -4.57
CA SER A 143 -3.17 22.44 -3.23
C SER A 143 -2.25 23.60 -2.86
N SER A 144 -2.52 24.26 -1.72
CA SER A 144 -1.69 25.38 -1.24
C SER A 144 -0.26 24.98 -0.89
N ARG A 145 -0.01 23.68 -0.69
CA ARG A 145 1.30 23.05 -0.56
C ARG A 145 1.17 21.56 -0.84
N PRO A 146 2.25 20.86 -1.24
CA PRO A 146 2.19 19.41 -1.37
C PRO A 146 1.94 18.72 -0.01
N TRP A 147 0.88 17.92 0.07
CA TRP A 147 0.51 17.15 1.26
C TRP A 147 0.87 15.67 1.07
N PRO A 148 1.56 15.04 2.04
CA PRO A 148 1.78 13.61 1.98
C PRO A 148 0.46 12.86 2.22
N PRO A 149 0.11 11.85 1.42
CA PRO A 149 -1.04 10.98 1.67
C PRO A 149 -0.72 10.02 2.82
N VAL A 150 -0.67 10.58 4.04
CA VAL A 150 -0.18 9.90 5.25
C VAL A 150 1.24 9.38 4.99
N ASN A 151 1.55 8.14 5.34
CA ASN A 151 2.76 7.42 4.95
C ASN A 151 2.42 6.21 4.07
N MET A 152 1.37 6.32 3.24
CA MET A 152 0.89 5.20 2.41
C MET A 152 1.77 4.90 1.20
N LEU A 153 2.51 5.90 0.74
CA LEU A 153 3.33 5.77 -0.45
C LEU A 153 4.63 5.06 -0.10
N ALA A 154 5.65 5.78 0.35
CA ALA A 154 7.00 5.25 0.44
C ALA A 154 7.12 4.11 1.46
N ASP A 155 6.54 4.24 2.66
CA ASP A 155 6.64 3.19 3.68
C ASP A 155 5.94 1.90 3.23
N PHE A 156 4.74 2.00 2.64
CA PHE A 156 3.93 0.80 2.34
C PHE A 156 3.92 0.41 0.87
N ALA A 157 3.46 1.27 -0.03
CA ALA A 157 3.36 0.94 -1.45
C ALA A 157 4.74 0.77 -2.11
N GLY A 158 5.64 1.74 -1.94
CA GLY A 158 6.98 1.76 -2.52
C GLY A 158 8.04 1.02 -1.70
N GLY A 159 7.73 0.67 -0.46
CA GLY A 159 8.64 0.01 0.47
C GLY A 159 8.19 -1.41 0.81
N GLY A 160 7.26 -1.55 1.74
CA GLY A 160 6.85 -2.86 2.23
C GLY A 160 6.27 -3.80 1.15
N LEU A 161 5.47 -3.28 0.22
CA LEU A 161 4.83 -4.09 -0.83
C LEU A 161 5.79 -4.45 -1.97
N THR A 162 6.64 -3.50 -2.41
CA THR A 162 7.70 -3.77 -3.40
C THR A 162 8.73 -4.76 -2.84
N ALA A 163 9.09 -4.65 -1.55
CA ALA A 163 9.93 -5.63 -0.86
C ALA A 163 9.30 -7.02 -0.86
N ALA A 164 8.01 -7.14 -0.48
CA ALA A 164 7.29 -8.41 -0.50
C ALA A 164 7.24 -9.01 -1.92
N PHE A 165 6.99 -8.20 -2.94
CA PHE A 165 7.03 -8.63 -4.35
C PHE A 165 8.43 -9.11 -4.75
N GLY A 166 9.48 -8.36 -4.39
CA GLY A 166 10.87 -8.75 -4.63
C GLY A 166 11.24 -10.08 -3.97
N ILE A 167 10.79 -10.30 -2.73
CA ILE A 167 11.01 -11.54 -1.98
C ILE A 167 10.32 -12.72 -2.66
N VAL A 168 9.04 -12.59 -3.02
CA VAL A 168 8.30 -13.66 -3.72
C VAL A 168 8.93 -13.96 -5.09
N SER A 169 9.38 -12.93 -5.80
CA SER A 169 10.10 -13.08 -7.08
C SER A 169 11.44 -13.80 -6.89
N ALA A 170 12.20 -13.46 -5.85
CA ALA A 170 13.45 -14.12 -5.50
C ALA A 170 13.22 -15.58 -5.06
N LEU A 171 12.17 -15.87 -4.30
CA LEU A 171 11.77 -17.22 -3.93
C LEU A 171 11.42 -18.07 -5.17
N HIS A 172 10.70 -17.48 -6.13
CA HIS A 172 10.41 -18.13 -7.41
C HIS A 172 11.70 -18.39 -8.20
N ALA A 173 12.54 -17.38 -8.41
CA ALA A 173 13.80 -17.51 -9.13
C ALA A 173 14.73 -18.54 -8.48
N ARG A 174 14.75 -18.60 -7.14
CA ARG A 174 15.52 -19.57 -6.35
C ARG A 174 15.17 -21.01 -6.70
N SER A 175 13.91 -21.29 -7.05
CA SER A 175 13.48 -22.63 -7.49
C SER A 175 14.04 -23.02 -8.86
N GLN A 176 14.47 -22.05 -9.66
CA GLN A 176 14.92 -22.21 -11.04
C GLN A 176 16.44 -22.07 -11.20
N ASN A 177 17.14 -21.48 -10.23
CA ASN A 177 18.56 -21.12 -10.33
C ASN A 177 19.50 -22.04 -9.52
N GLY A 178 19.06 -23.27 -9.23
CA GLY A 178 19.82 -24.21 -8.40
C GLY A 178 19.73 -23.93 -6.89
N GLY A 179 18.73 -23.17 -6.45
CA GLY A 179 18.45 -22.97 -5.03
C GLY A 179 19.14 -21.77 -4.40
N LYS A 180 19.79 -20.91 -5.18
CA LYS A 180 20.57 -19.76 -4.68
C LYS A 180 19.68 -18.56 -4.38
N GLY A 181 19.83 -18.01 -3.18
CA GLY A 181 19.23 -16.76 -2.77
C GLY A 181 19.98 -15.53 -3.29
N CYS A 182 19.67 -14.37 -2.75
CA CYS A 182 20.22 -13.09 -3.17
C CYS A 182 20.07 -12.01 -2.09
N VAL A 183 20.69 -10.85 -2.32
CA VAL A 183 20.36 -9.62 -1.59
C VAL A 183 19.39 -8.81 -2.44
N ILE A 184 18.31 -8.35 -1.82
CA ILE A 184 17.37 -7.38 -2.40
C ILE A 184 17.65 -6.04 -1.72
N ASP A 185 18.09 -5.06 -2.50
CA ASP A 185 18.15 -3.65 -2.08
C ASP A 185 16.82 -2.98 -2.43
N CYS A 186 16.00 -2.69 -1.41
CA CYS A 186 14.69 -2.09 -1.57
C CYS A 186 14.71 -0.64 -1.08
N SER A 187 14.96 0.28 -2.02
CA SER A 187 14.86 1.72 -1.81
C SER A 187 13.42 2.20 -1.90
N MET A 188 12.87 2.77 -0.82
CA MET A 188 11.51 3.32 -0.82
C MET A 188 11.35 4.48 -1.80
N THR A 189 12.40 5.30 -1.97
CA THR A 189 12.40 6.40 -2.96
C THR A 189 12.28 5.84 -4.37
N GLU A 190 13.05 4.82 -4.73
CA GLU A 190 12.98 4.17 -6.04
C GLU A 190 11.65 3.44 -6.25
N GLY A 191 11.12 2.81 -5.20
CA GLY A 191 9.83 2.14 -5.26
C GLY A 191 8.68 3.08 -5.60
N ILE A 192 8.66 4.31 -5.06
CA ILE A 192 7.66 5.32 -5.46
C ILE A 192 7.89 5.84 -6.86
N SER A 193 9.14 6.09 -7.23
CA SER A 193 9.46 6.45 -8.61
C SER A 193 8.99 5.37 -9.59
N TYR A 194 9.16 4.08 -9.26
CA TYR A 194 8.71 2.97 -10.09
C TYR A 194 7.19 2.85 -10.15
N LEU A 195 6.48 3.02 -9.02
CA LEU A 195 5.01 3.07 -9.02
C LEU A 195 4.46 4.25 -9.84
N GLY A 196 5.21 5.35 -9.92
CA GLY A 196 4.88 6.54 -10.70
C GLY A 196 5.06 6.38 -12.22
N ALA A 197 5.43 5.21 -12.74
CA ALA A 197 5.75 5.02 -14.16
C ALA A 197 4.64 5.48 -15.12
N PHE A 198 3.37 5.26 -14.78
CA PHE A 198 2.25 5.76 -15.59
C PHE A 198 2.26 7.28 -15.69
N VAL A 199 2.40 7.99 -14.56
CA VAL A 199 2.46 9.46 -14.57
C VAL A 199 3.66 9.93 -15.37
N GLN A 200 4.84 9.33 -15.13
CA GLN A 200 6.09 9.71 -15.80
C GLN A 200 6.02 9.55 -17.32
N HIS A 201 5.41 8.48 -17.81
CA HIS A 201 5.31 8.20 -19.25
C HIS A 201 4.29 9.07 -19.98
N TYR A 202 3.31 9.64 -19.27
CA TYR A 202 2.23 10.42 -19.85
C TYR A 202 2.20 11.87 -19.34
N TYR A 203 3.25 12.33 -18.66
CA TYR A 203 3.28 13.66 -18.03
C TYR A 203 3.21 14.81 -19.05
N ASP A 204 3.63 14.56 -20.29
CA ASP A 204 3.52 15.50 -21.41
C ASP A 204 2.09 15.68 -21.92
N GLN A 205 1.17 14.77 -21.58
CA GLN A 205 -0.26 14.90 -21.87
C GLN A 205 -0.90 15.89 -20.88
N SER A 206 -0.88 17.17 -21.24
CA SER A 206 -1.32 18.26 -20.34
C SER A 206 -2.74 18.07 -19.81
N HIS A 207 -3.64 17.64 -20.67
CA HIS A 207 -5.04 17.33 -20.36
C HIS A 207 -5.22 16.20 -19.33
N MET A 208 -4.17 15.45 -18.99
CA MET A 208 -4.20 14.43 -17.95
C MET A 208 -3.65 14.95 -16.61
N PHE A 209 -2.55 15.71 -16.61
CA PHE A 209 -1.78 15.95 -15.38
C PHE A 209 -1.41 17.40 -15.07
N THR A 210 -1.35 18.30 -16.06
CA THR A 210 -0.74 19.64 -15.85
C THR A 210 -1.69 20.80 -16.15
N ASP A 211 -2.68 20.61 -17.02
CA ASP A 211 -3.76 21.58 -17.20
C ASP A 211 -4.59 21.66 -15.91
N LYS A 212 -5.08 22.86 -15.55
CA LYS A 212 -5.86 23.06 -14.31
C LYS A 212 -6.93 21.99 -14.13
N TYR A 213 -7.77 21.78 -15.15
CA TYR A 213 -8.86 20.79 -15.15
C TYR A 213 -8.48 19.43 -15.77
N GLY A 214 -7.18 19.12 -15.85
CA GLY A 214 -6.71 17.85 -16.37
C GLY A 214 -7.25 16.66 -15.56
N ILE A 215 -7.39 15.51 -16.20
CA ILE A 215 -8.14 14.35 -15.69
C ILE A 215 -7.72 13.94 -14.26
N PHE A 216 -6.42 13.92 -13.95
CA PHE A 216 -5.88 13.43 -12.68
C PHE A 216 -5.32 14.54 -11.79
N THR A 217 -5.69 15.81 -12.04
CA THR A 217 -5.20 16.95 -11.24
C THR A 217 -5.99 17.19 -9.96
N GLY A 218 -7.09 16.47 -9.77
CA GLY A 218 -8.05 16.66 -8.68
C GLY A 218 -9.10 17.74 -8.96
N GLU A 219 -8.97 18.48 -10.07
CA GLU A 219 -9.91 19.54 -10.43
C GLU A 219 -10.85 19.18 -11.59
N CYS A 220 -10.57 18.11 -12.33
CA CYS A 220 -11.45 17.63 -13.39
C CYS A 220 -12.89 17.42 -12.87
N PRO A 221 -13.92 18.01 -13.51
CA PRO A 221 -15.31 17.84 -13.07
C PRO A 221 -15.79 16.38 -13.04
N LEU A 222 -15.17 15.52 -13.86
CA LEU A 222 -15.51 14.09 -13.94
C LEU A 222 -14.64 13.20 -13.08
N TYR A 223 -13.63 13.74 -12.38
CA TYR A 223 -12.70 12.96 -11.57
C TYR A 223 -12.25 13.77 -10.35
N ARG A 224 -13.16 13.95 -9.40
CA ARG A 224 -12.94 14.69 -8.16
C ARG A 224 -13.98 14.34 -7.09
N THR A 225 -13.79 14.90 -5.90
CA THR A 225 -14.80 14.84 -4.84
C THR A 225 -15.65 16.10 -4.80
N TYR A 226 -16.93 15.95 -4.47
CA TYR A 226 -17.89 17.02 -4.28
C TYR A 226 -18.47 17.00 -2.87
N LYS A 227 -18.53 18.17 -2.24
CA LYS A 227 -19.15 18.35 -0.92
C LYS A 227 -20.67 18.27 -1.04
N THR A 228 -21.31 17.68 -0.04
CA THR A 228 -22.76 17.44 0.02
C THR A 228 -23.40 18.22 1.17
N LYS A 229 -24.73 18.18 1.28
CA LYS A 229 -25.51 18.96 2.25
C LYS A 229 -25.09 18.75 3.72
N ASP A 230 -24.65 17.54 4.06
CA ASP A 230 -24.24 17.14 5.42
C ASP A 230 -22.72 17.27 5.65
N ASP A 231 -22.05 18.14 4.90
CA ASP A 231 -20.59 18.38 4.96
C ASP A 231 -19.72 17.15 4.65
N LYS A 232 -20.31 16.07 4.16
CA LYS A 232 -19.61 14.88 3.66
C LYS A 232 -19.33 14.98 2.16
N PHE A 233 -18.63 13.99 1.60
CA PHE A 233 -18.21 14.01 0.20
C PHE A 233 -18.74 12.81 -0.59
N ILE A 234 -19.02 13.08 -1.87
CA ILE A 234 -19.20 12.08 -2.93
C ILE A 234 -17.98 12.13 -3.84
N ALA A 235 -17.48 10.97 -4.26
CA ALA A 235 -16.46 10.86 -5.30
C ALA A 235 -17.12 10.62 -6.67
N VAL A 236 -16.71 11.40 -7.66
CA VAL A 236 -17.08 11.24 -9.07
C VAL A 236 -15.85 10.77 -9.84
N GLY A 237 -16.01 9.73 -10.64
CA GLY A 237 -14.97 9.19 -11.55
C GLY A 237 -15.55 8.81 -12.91
N ALA A 238 -16.43 9.65 -13.46
CA ALA A 238 -17.26 9.38 -14.62
C ALA A 238 -16.58 9.73 -15.96
N LEU A 239 -15.34 9.27 -16.18
CA LEU A 239 -14.52 9.71 -17.32
C LEU A 239 -15.10 9.32 -18.68
N GLU A 240 -15.61 8.11 -18.82
CA GLU A 240 -16.12 7.61 -20.08
C GLU A 240 -17.46 8.27 -20.48
N PRO A 241 -17.68 8.57 -21.78
CA PRO A 241 -18.90 9.20 -22.31
C PRO A 241 -20.21 8.65 -21.75
N LYS A 242 -20.33 7.32 -21.72
CA LYS A 242 -21.54 6.65 -21.22
C LYS A 242 -21.82 6.99 -19.75
N PHE A 243 -20.79 7.05 -18.90
CA PHE A 243 -20.96 7.21 -17.46
C PHE A 243 -21.29 8.65 -17.08
N HIS A 244 -20.61 9.65 -17.64
CA HIS A 244 -20.98 11.04 -17.35
C HIS A 244 -22.33 11.42 -17.95
N GLN A 245 -22.71 10.90 -19.11
CA GLN A 245 -24.06 11.11 -19.65
C GLN A 245 -25.15 10.53 -18.73
N ASN A 246 -24.92 9.35 -18.16
CA ASN A 246 -25.83 8.78 -17.16
C ASN A 246 -25.87 9.65 -15.89
N MET A 247 -24.71 10.10 -15.40
CA MET A 247 -24.63 10.98 -14.24
C MET A 247 -25.41 12.28 -14.47
N PHE A 248 -25.21 12.96 -15.59
CA PHE A 248 -25.93 14.18 -15.96
C PHE A 248 -27.44 13.95 -16.04
N ARG A 249 -27.90 12.84 -16.62
CA ARG A 249 -29.32 12.46 -16.63
C ARG A 249 -29.88 12.28 -15.21
N VAL A 250 -29.12 11.63 -14.32
CA VAL A 250 -29.53 11.43 -12.92
C VAL A 250 -29.56 12.73 -12.13
N LEU A 251 -28.62 13.64 -12.42
CA LEU A 251 -28.58 14.98 -11.82
C LEU A 251 -29.64 15.92 -12.40
N GLY A 252 -30.23 15.60 -13.55
CA GLY A 252 -31.19 16.47 -14.24
C GLY A 252 -30.54 17.70 -14.84
N PHE A 253 -29.31 17.56 -15.32
CA PHE A 253 -28.43 18.65 -15.76
C PHE A 253 -27.89 18.38 -17.18
N ASP A 254 -27.65 19.43 -17.96
CA ASP A 254 -27.03 19.35 -19.29
C ASP A 254 -25.53 19.67 -19.19
N GLY A 255 -24.70 18.65 -19.42
CA GLY A 255 -23.24 18.74 -19.30
C GLY A 255 -22.50 18.93 -20.62
N SER A 256 -23.15 19.49 -21.64
CA SER A 256 -22.54 19.80 -22.95
C SER A 256 -21.24 20.60 -22.84
N ASP A 257 -21.15 21.49 -21.86
CA ASP A 257 -20.07 22.47 -21.73
C ASP A 257 -18.80 21.88 -21.09
N ILE A 258 -18.72 20.57 -20.87
CA ILE A 258 -17.59 19.95 -20.16
C ILE A 258 -16.21 20.29 -20.74
N PHE A 259 -16.11 20.37 -22.07
CA PHE A 259 -14.86 20.70 -22.76
C PHE A 259 -14.70 22.20 -23.03
N ASP A 260 -15.80 22.96 -22.99
CA ASP A 260 -15.83 24.38 -23.34
C ASP A 260 -15.67 25.29 -22.11
N ASP A 261 -16.30 24.94 -20.99
CA ASP A 261 -16.26 25.67 -19.72
C ASP A 261 -16.31 24.71 -18.51
N PRO A 262 -15.19 24.01 -18.22
CA PRO A 262 -15.10 23.09 -17.08
C PRO A 262 -15.34 23.79 -15.74
N GLU A 263 -15.02 25.08 -15.60
CA GLU A 263 -15.23 25.83 -14.36
C GLU A 263 -16.71 26.03 -14.07
N LYS A 264 -17.50 26.39 -15.07
CA LYS A 264 -18.97 26.46 -14.97
C LYS A 264 -19.54 25.11 -14.58
N LEU A 265 -19.06 24.03 -15.19
CA LEU A 265 -19.50 22.67 -14.86
C LEU A 265 -19.18 22.31 -13.40
N VAL A 266 -17.97 22.61 -12.90
CA VAL A 266 -17.62 22.43 -11.47
C VAL A 266 -18.62 23.16 -10.59
N ARG A 267 -18.84 24.47 -10.81
CA ARG A 267 -19.77 25.27 -10.01
C ARG A 267 -21.18 24.68 -10.00
N GLN A 268 -21.68 24.25 -11.16
CA GLN A 268 -23.01 23.66 -11.27
C GLN A 268 -23.11 22.33 -10.52
N MET A 269 -22.13 21.44 -10.68
CA MET A 269 -22.09 20.16 -9.97
C MET A 269 -21.97 20.37 -8.45
N GLU A 270 -21.15 21.31 -7.98
CA GLU A 270 -21.06 21.68 -6.56
C GLU A 270 -22.41 22.13 -6.00
N GLN A 271 -23.12 23.03 -6.70
CA GLN A 271 -24.45 23.48 -6.27
C GLN A 271 -25.46 22.33 -6.22
N ILE A 272 -25.43 21.45 -7.22
CA ILE A 272 -26.33 20.29 -7.25
C ILE A 272 -26.03 19.36 -6.08
N PHE A 273 -24.78 18.95 -5.86
CA PHE A 273 -24.43 18.01 -4.80
C PHE A 273 -24.72 18.54 -3.39
N LEU A 274 -24.75 19.86 -3.18
CA LEU A 274 -25.17 20.48 -1.91
C LEU A 274 -26.68 20.35 -1.61
N THR A 275 -27.52 19.93 -2.56
CA THR A 275 -28.98 19.84 -2.35
C THR A 275 -29.41 18.64 -1.51
N ARG A 276 -28.57 17.60 -1.40
CA ARG A 276 -28.85 16.36 -0.67
C ARG A 276 -27.63 15.91 0.14
N THR A 277 -27.88 15.08 1.14
CA THR A 277 -26.82 14.44 1.93
C THR A 277 -26.06 13.40 1.09
N ARG A 278 -24.86 13.02 1.49
CA ARG A 278 -24.08 11.96 0.83
C ARG A 278 -24.86 10.66 0.67
N ASP A 279 -25.57 10.24 1.71
CA ASP A 279 -26.25 8.93 1.71
C ASP A 279 -27.52 8.96 0.83
N GLU A 280 -28.24 10.08 0.77
CA GLU A 280 -29.33 10.30 -0.21
C GLU A 280 -28.79 10.27 -1.65
N TRP A 281 -27.62 10.87 -1.91
CA TRP A 281 -26.98 10.77 -3.22
C TRP A 281 -26.59 9.35 -3.58
N TRP A 282 -26.00 8.61 -2.64
CA TRP A 282 -25.65 7.21 -2.87
C TRP A 282 -26.89 6.39 -3.26
N GLN A 283 -28.01 6.52 -2.54
CA GLN A 283 -29.27 5.85 -2.88
C GLN A 283 -29.77 6.21 -4.29
N ILE A 284 -29.53 7.44 -4.74
CA ILE A 284 -29.90 7.89 -6.09
C ILE A 284 -28.96 7.30 -7.14
N PHE A 285 -27.67 7.14 -6.88
CA PHE A 285 -26.68 6.69 -7.88
C PHE A 285 -26.43 5.19 -7.91
N GLU A 286 -26.75 4.48 -6.83
CA GLU A 286 -26.55 3.04 -6.71
C GLU A 286 -27.22 2.30 -7.89
N GLY A 287 -26.42 1.47 -8.58
CA GLY A 287 -26.88 0.68 -9.72
C GLY A 287 -27.10 1.43 -11.04
N LYS A 288 -26.71 2.71 -11.15
CA LYS A 288 -26.97 3.53 -12.36
C LYS A 288 -25.79 3.71 -13.33
N ASP A 289 -24.68 3.00 -13.17
CA ASP A 289 -23.49 3.12 -14.01
C ASP A 289 -23.05 4.59 -14.22
N CYS A 290 -22.88 5.32 -13.11
CA CYS A 290 -22.51 6.74 -13.11
C CYS A 290 -21.10 7.00 -12.57
N CYS A 291 -20.40 5.99 -12.05
CA CYS A 291 -19.11 6.15 -11.36
C CYS A 291 -19.16 7.19 -10.22
N VAL A 292 -20.25 7.18 -9.44
CA VAL A 292 -20.47 8.06 -8.29
C VAL A 292 -20.57 7.21 -7.03
N THR A 293 -19.75 7.50 -6.02
CA THR A 293 -19.68 6.71 -4.77
C THR A 293 -19.53 7.59 -3.54
N PRO A 294 -20.01 7.16 -2.35
CA PRO A 294 -19.77 7.89 -1.10
C PRO A 294 -18.30 7.84 -0.71
N VAL A 295 -17.75 8.97 -0.24
CA VAL A 295 -16.46 8.99 0.45
C VAL A 295 -16.70 8.56 1.89
N LEU A 296 -16.07 7.45 2.29
CA LEU A 296 -16.26 6.81 3.59
C LEU A 296 -15.13 7.14 4.57
N ASN A 297 -15.47 7.22 5.85
CA ASN A 297 -14.51 7.29 6.96
C ASN A 297 -14.20 5.90 7.52
N MET A 298 -13.15 5.79 8.34
CA MET A 298 -12.70 4.52 8.93
C MET A 298 -13.75 3.84 9.82
N ASP A 299 -14.63 4.61 10.47
CA ASP A 299 -15.63 4.05 11.38
C ASP A 299 -16.78 3.34 10.64
N GLU A 300 -17.07 3.76 9.40
CA GLU A 300 -18.17 3.22 8.59
C GLU A 300 -17.70 2.25 7.49
N VAL A 301 -16.39 2.19 7.20
CA VAL A 301 -15.87 1.44 6.04
C VAL A 301 -16.29 -0.04 6.04
N GLY A 302 -16.28 -0.72 7.18
CA GLY A 302 -16.70 -2.12 7.26
C GLY A 302 -18.22 -2.32 7.19
N GLU A 303 -19.01 -1.25 7.30
CA GLU A 303 -20.47 -1.29 7.28
C GLU A 303 -21.04 -1.10 5.87
N PHE A 304 -20.25 -0.61 4.93
CA PHE A 304 -20.68 -0.39 3.55
C PHE A 304 -20.96 -1.71 2.81
N GLY A 305 -21.99 -1.72 1.95
CA GLY A 305 -22.51 -2.92 1.28
C GLY A 305 -21.43 -3.75 0.57
N LEU A 306 -20.61 -3.12 -0.26
CA LEU A 306 -19.47 -3.78 -0.93
C LEU A 306 -18.56 -4.52 0.06
N HIS A 307 -18.23 -3.89 1.18
CA HIS A 307 -17.30 -4.41 2.17
C HIS A 307 -17.94 -5.53 3.02
N LYS A 308 -19.25 -5.46 3.29
CA LYS A 308 -20.05 -6.53 3.89
C LYS A 308 -20.14 -7.75 2.98
N ASP A 309 -20.58 -7.56 1.73
CA ASP A 309 -20.77 -8.64 0.74
C ASP A 309 -19.48 -9.40 0.49
N ARG A 310 -18.38 -8.64 0.41
CA ARG A 310 -17.06 -9.22 0.22
C ARG A 310 -16.49 -9.71 1.54
N ARG A 311 -16.95 -9.28 2.72
CA ARG A 311 -16.31 -9.52 4.03
C ARG A 311 -14.87 -9.02 4.06
N SER A 312 -14.63 -7.83 3.51
CA SER A 312 -13.29 -7.25 3.33
C SER A 312 -12.64 -6.77 4.63
N PHE A 313 -13.45 -6.45 5.64
CA PHE A 313 -12.98 -6.00 6.95
C PHE A 313 -13.45 -6.95 8.06
N GLN A 314 -12.84 -6.83 9.22
CA GLN A 314 -13.28 -7.44 10.48
C GLN A 314 -13.08 -6.44 11.62
N LYS A 315 -13.95 -6.46 12.64
CA LYS A 315 -13.73 -5.66 13.86
C LYS A 315 -12.62 -6.31 14.69
N SER A 316 -11.66 -5.50 15.15
CA SER A 316 -10.64 -5.95 16.09
C SER A 316 -11.14 -5.81 17.52
N GLU A 317 -11.24 -6.93 18.24
CA GLU A 317 -11.57 -6.93 19.68
C GLU A 317 -10.46 -6.28 20.52
N VAL A 318 -9.22 -6.37 20.07
CA VAL A 318 -8.04 -5.79 20.76
C VAL A 318 -7.97 -4.27 20.61
N TYR A 319 -8.53 -3.73 19.52
CA TYR A 319 -8.42 -2.30 19.16
C TYR A 319 -9.78 -1.61 19.21
N GLY A 320 -10.58 -1.85 20.25
CA GLY A 320 -11.82 -1.12 20.48
C GLY A 320 -12.88 -1.27 19.38
N GLY A 321 -12.87 -2.39 18.65
CA GLY A 321 -13.82 -2.66 17.57
C GLY A 321 -13.52 -1.97 16.24
N THR A 322 -12.34 -1.36 16.07
CA THR A 322 -11.93 -0.73 14.79
C THR A 322 -11.97 -1.73 13.64
N TRP A 323 -12.41 -1.27 12.46
CA TRP A 323 -12.38 -2.06 11.24
C TRP A 323 -10.96 -2.27 10.71
N ILE A 324 -10.55 -3.52 10.60
CA ILE A 324 -9.25 -3.93 10.09
C ILE A 324 -9.44 -4.71 8.79
N ALA A 325 -8.71 -4.32 7.75
CA ALA A 325 -8.73 -5.01 6.46
C ALA A 325 -8.18 -6.43 6.58
N LYS A 326 -8.85 -7.36 5.88
CA LYS A 326 -8.36 -8.72 5.67
C LYS A 326 -7.30 -8.75 4.55
N PRO A 327 -6.49 -9.82 4.48
CA PRO A 327 -5.46 -9.95 3.45
C PRO A 327 -6.00 -9.82 2.03
N ALA A 328 -5.20 -9.20 1.16
CA ALA A 328 -5.49 -9.01 -0.27
C ALA A 328 -4.20 -9.22 -1.10
N PRO A 329 -4.29 -9.75 -2.34
CA PRO A 329 -5.49 -10.17 -3.06
C PRO A 329 -6.14 -11.46 -2.51
N ARG A 330 -7.35 -11.77 -2.99
CA ARG A 330 -8.02 -13.05 -2.70
C ARG A 330 -7.50 -14.13 -3.62
N ILE A 331 -7.19 -15.28 -3.05
CA ILE A 331 -6.79 -16.46 -3.81
C ILE A 331 -8.00 -17.40 -3.91
N LEU A 332 -8.37 -17.75 -5.13
CA LEU A 332 -9.43 -18.71 -5.43
C LEU A 332 -8.79 -19.92 -6.09
N THR A 333 -8.98 -21.10 -5.49
CA THR A 333 -8.58 -22.39 -6.06
C THR A 333 -9.63 -22.92 -7.02
N ILE A 334 -9.29 -23.96 -7.80
CA ILE A 334 -10.26 -24.66 -8.66
C ILE A 334 -11.44 -25.18 -7.82
N ASP A 335 -11.19 -25.68 -6.62
CA ASP A 335 -12.24 -26.20 -5.74
C ASP A 335 -13.15 -25.08 -5.19
N ASP A 336 -12.59 -23.90 -4.90
CA ASP A 336 -13.37 -22.71 -4.55
C ASP A 336 -14.29 -22.27 -5.69
N LEU A 337 -13.86 -22.43 -6.95
CA LEU A 337 -14.66 -22.10 -8.13
C LEU A 337 -15.74 -23.15 -8.41
N ARG A 338 -15.41 -24.45 -8.28
CA ARG A 338 -16.35 -25.56 -8.45
C ARG A 338 -17.49 -25.51 -7.44
N SER A 339 -17.17 -25.26 -6.17
CA SER A 339 -18.17 -25.18 -5.08
C SER A 339 -19.13 -23.98 -5.18
N LYS A 340 -18.75 -22.93 -5.93
CA LYS A 340 -19.66 -21.81 -6.26
C LYS A 340 -20.55 -22.13 -7.46
N SER A 341 -20.01 -22.84 -8.45
CA SER A 341 -20.75 -23.19 -9.66
C SER A 341 -21.85 -24.21 -9.40
N SER A 342 -21.74 -25.03 -8.34
CA SER A 342 -22.80 -25.97 -7.92
C SER A 342 -23.91 -25.34 -7.07
N LYS A 343 -23.78 -24.04 -6.74
CA LYS A 343 -24.77 -23.26 -5.96
C LYS A 343 -25.52 -22.21 -6.78
N LEU A 344 -25.20 -22.12 -8.07
CA LEU A 344 -25.92 -21.37 -9.10
C LEU A 344 -26.63 -22.38 -9.99
#